data_AF-A0A5S3SBG1-F1
#
_entry.id   AF-A0A5S3SBG1-F1
#
_cell.length_a   1.000
_cell.length_b   1.000
_cell.length_c   1.000
_cell.angle_alpha   90.00
_cell.angle_beta   90.00
_cell.angle_gamma   90.00
#
_symmetry.space_group_name_H-M   'P 1'
#
loop_
_entity.id
_entity.type
_entity.pdbx_description
1 polymer ?
#
loop_
_entity_poly.entity_id
_entity_poly.type
_entity_poly.pdbx_seq_one_letter_code
_entity_poly.pdbx_strand_id
1 'polypeptide(L)'
;MDKFKESILTEKINLAKKWCLITTVFKVVIAIIVCVAYFTNASCLPELIVFSVVLSLLLPLGFYGAFMENLLEYNTQAIEDRQLLNANEANEHFIKMSERITKLEDSI
;
A
#
# COMPACT_ATOMS: atom_id res chain seq x y z
N MET A 1 -16.37 -5.98 9.99
CA MET A 1 -16.03 -5.02 8.92
C MET A 1 -17.02 -5.15 7.79
N ASP A 2 -17.52 -4.03 7.26
CA ASP A 2 -18.30 -4.07 6.02
C ASP A 2 -17.32 -4.47 4.92
N LYS A 3 -17.44 -5.69 4.36
CA LYS A 3 -16.52 -6.26 3.35
C LYS A 3 -16.23 -5.30 2.19
N PHE A 4 -17.14 -4.35 1.99
CA PHE A 4 -17.06 -3.27 1.01
C PHE A 4 -15.90 -2.29 1.24
N LYS A 5 -15.62 -1.88 2.48
CA LYS A 5 -14.55 -0.89 2.77
C LYS A 5 -13.16 -1.47 2.57
N GLU A 6 -12.95 -2.71 3.00
CA GLU A 6 -11.68 -3.44 2.84
C GLU A 6 -11.39 -3.72 1.35
N SER A 7 -12.42 -4.09 0.58
CA SER A 7 -12.34 -4.25 -0.88
C SER A 7 -11.88 -2.97 -1.58
N ILE A 8 -12.46 -1.82 -1.25
CA ILE A 8 -12.10 -0.55 -1.88
C ILE A 8 -10.67 -0.15 -1.54
N LEU A 9 -10.24 -0.32 -0.29
CA LEU A 9 -8.88 0.05 0.13
C LEU A 9 -7.84 -0.83 -0.57
N THR A 10 -8.09 -2.13 -0.65
CA THR A 10 -7.22 -3.11 -1.33
C THR A 10 -7.12 -2.81 -2.83
N GLU A 11 -8.23 -2.45 -3.46
CA GLU A 11 -8.27 -2.08 -4.87
C GLU A 11 -7.47 -0.80 -5.16
N LYS A 12 -7.60 0.24 -4.31
CA LYS A 12 -6.82 1.48 -4.40
C LYS A 12 -5.32 1.22 -4.25
N ILE A 13 -4.92 0.38 -3.31
CA ILE A 13 -3.50 0.00 -3.10
C ILE A 13 -2.97 -0.76 -4.33
N ASN A 14 -3.75 -1.66 -4.91
CA ASN A 14 -3.35 -2.39 -6.12
C ASN A 14 -3.27 -1.51 -7.36
N LEU A 15 -4.24 -0.61 -7.55
CA LEU A 15 -4.17 0.45 -8.55
C LEU A 15 -2.90 1.26 -8.38
N ALA A 16 -2.56 1.60 -7.13
CA ALA A 16 -1.38 2.38 -6.87
C ALA A 16 -0.08 1.60 -7.18
N LYS A 17 0.00 0.32 -6.81
CA LYS A 17 1.13 -0.52 -7.22
C LYS A 17 1.27 -0.60 -8.75
N LYS A 18 0.16 -0.74 -9.48
CA LYS A 18 0.15 -0.76 -10.95
C LYS A 18 0.66 0.55 -11.56
N TRP A 19 0.19 1.70 -11.08
CA TRP A 19 0.64 3.01 -11.55
C TRP A 19 2.13 3.26 -11.28
N CYS A 20 2.66 2.82 -10.14
CA CYS A 20 4.10 2.86 -9.86
C CYS A 20 4.90 2.03 -10.88
N LEU A 21 4.42 0.83 -11.19
CA LEU A 21 5.07 -0.04 -12.17
C LEU A 21 5.02 0.57 -13.58
N ILE A 22 3.86 1.10 -13.99
CA ILE A 22 3.67 1.76 -15.29
C ILE A 22 4.61 2.97 -15.44
N THR A 23 4.68 3.85 -14.44
CA THR A 23 5.55 5.02 -14.47
C THR A 23 7.03 4.64 -14.54
N THR A 24 7.42 3.55 -13.87
CA THR A 24 8.78 3.00 -13.94
C THR A 24 9.09 2.46 -15.34
N VAL A 25 8.21 1.65 -15.91
CA VAL A 25 8.37 1.11 -17.28
C VAL A 25 8.44 2.25 -18.30
N PHE A 26 7.60 3.26 -18.15
CA PHE A 26 7.57 4.42 -19.03
C PHE A 26 8.89 5.21 -18.98
N LYS A 27 9.50 5.39 -17.79
CA LYS A 27 10.85 5.99 -17.66
C LYS A 27 11.92 5.15 -18.36
N VAL A 28 11.85 3.83 -18.27
CA VAL A 28 12.77 2.92 -18.99
C VAL A 28 12.64 3.09 -20.51
N VAL A 29 11.41 3.19 -21.02
CA VAL A 29 11.17 3.42 -22.46
C VAL A 29 11.77 4.76 -22.91
N ILE A 30 11.57 5.84 -22.14
CA ILE A 30 12.20 7.13 -22.44
C ILE A 30 13.72 7.04 -22.44
N ALA A 31 14.32 6.34 -21.46
CA ALA A 31 15.76 6.16 -21.40
C ALA A 31 16.29 5.44 -22.65
N ILE A 32 15.59 4.40 -23.12
CA ILE A 32 15.95 3.70 -24.37
C ILE A 32 15.88 4.65 -25.58
N ILE A 33 14.83 5.48 -25.68
CA ILE A 33 14.68 6.46 -26.76
C ILE A 33 15.85 7.46 -26.75
N VAL A 34 16.23 7.96 -25.59
CA VAL A 34 17.38 8.87 -25.43
C VAL A 34 18.69 8.17 -25.83
N CYS A 35 18.90 6.92 -25.42
CA CYS A 35 20.06 6.14 -25.82
C CYS A 35 20.13 5.96 -27.35
N VAL A 36 19.02 5.61 -28.00
CA VAL A 36 18.98 5.46 -29.46
C VAL A 36 19.27 6.79 -30.15
N ALA A 37 18.66 7.89 -29.69
CA ALA A 37 18.89 9.23 -30.23
C ALA A 37 20.35 9.69 -30.07
N TYR A 38 21.02 9.26 -29.00
CA TYR A 38 22.45 9.51 -28.78
C TYR A 38 23.30 8.79 -29.83
N PHE A 39 23.05 7.50 -30.09
CA PHE A 39 23.82 6.74 -31.08
C PHE A 39 23.58 7.18 -32.52
N THR A 40 22.41 7.72 -32.84
CA THR A 40 22.10 8.23 -34.18
C THR A 40 22.56 9.67 -34.43
N ASN A 41 23.21 10.32 -33.45
CA ASN A 41 23.57 11.74 -33.48
C ASN A 41 22.39 12.64 -33.89
N ALA A 42 21.19 12.33 -33.37
CA ALA A 42 20.00 13.09 -33.68
C ALA A 42 20.15 14.54 -33.19
N SER A 43 19.83 15.52 -34.04
CA SER A 43 19.88 16.94 -33.68
C SER A 43 18.93 17.30 -32.53
N CYS A 44 17.88 16.50 -32.33
CA CYS A 44 16.88 16.67 -31.27
C CYS A 44 17.27 16.06 -29.92
N LEU A 45 18.51 15.56 -29.76
CA LEU A 45 18.97 14.96 -28.52
C LEU A 45 18.84 15.90 -27.29
N PRO A 46 19.22 17.19 -27.35
CA PRO A 46 19.12 18.08 -26.19
C PRO A 46 17.66 18.29 -25.74
N GLU A 47 16.75 18.43 -26.70
CA GLU A 47 15.32 18.61 -26.47
C GLU A 47 14.70 17.37 -25.81
N LEU A 48 15.09 16.18 -26.28
CA LEU A 48 14.67 14.90 -25.70
C LEU A 48 15.18 14.72 -24.26
N ILE A 49 16.41 15.14 -23.96
CA ILE A 49 16.97 15.07 -22.61
C ILE A 49 16.19 16.00 -21.67
N VAL A 50 15.96 17.25 -22.06
CA VAL A 50 15.20 18.21 -21.24
C VAL A 50 13.78 17.70 -21.01
N PHE A 51 13.12 17.20 -22.06
CA PHE A 51 11.78 16.63 -21.95
C PHE A 51 11.75 15.42 -21.00
N SER A 52 12.71 14.50 -21.12
CA SER A 52 12.86 13.34 -20.25
C SER A 52 13.00 13.71 -18.77
N VAL A 53 13.82 14.73 -18.48
CA VAL A 53 14.05 15.21 -17.11
C VAL A 53 12.77 15.84 -16.54
N VAL A 54 12.11 16.73 -17.30
CA VAL A 54 10.87 17.38 -16.88
C VAL A 54 9.78 16.34 -16.61
N LEU A 55 9.60 15.37 -17.51
CA LEU A 55 8.60 14.33 -17.31
C LEU A 55 8.92 13.44 -16.11
N SER A 56 10.19 13.12 -15.92
CA SER A 56 10.64 12.31 -14.79
C SER A 56 10.43 12.98 -13.43
N LEU A 57 10.46 14.31 -13.40
CA LEU A 57 10.15 15.14 -12.23
C LEU A 57 8.65 15.29 -12.00
N LEU A 58 7.81 15.28 -13.04
CA LEU A 58 6.35 15.38 -12.91
C LEU A 58 5.70 14.07 -12.44
N LEU A 59 6.21 12.92 -12.91
CA LEU A 59 5.65 11.60 -12.64
C LEU A 59 5.63 11.11 -11.17
N PRO A 60 6.50 11.54 -10.23
CA PRO A 60 6.47 11.06 -8.85
C PRO A 60 5.75 11.98 -7.85
N LEU A 61 5.43 13.24 -8.20
CA LEU A 61 5.23 14.31 -7.21
C LEU A 61 4.00 14.16 -6.30
N GLY A 62 2.92 13.50 -6.74
CA GLY A 62 1.70 13.34 -5.91
C GLY A 62 1.42 11.91 -5.47
N PHE A 63 2.09 10.94 -6.09
CA PHE A 63 1.64 9.56 -6.05
C PHE A 63 2.15 8.79 -4.82
N TYR A 64 3.42 9.03 -4.46
CA TYR A 64 4.07 8.28 -3.39
C TYR A 64 3.50 8.63 -2.01
N GLY A 65 3.14 9.90 -1.78
CA GLY A 65 2.56 10.36 -0.52
C GLY A 65 1.19 9.73 -0.24
N ALA A 66 0.26 9.87 -1.19
CA ALA A 66 -1.08 9.29 -1.06
C ALA A 66 -1.03 7.75 -0.99
N PHE A 67 -0.10 7.10 -1.70
CA PHE A 67 0.09 5.65 -1.60
C PHE A 67 0.55 5.22 -0.20
N MET A 68 1.56 5.90 0.35
CA MET A 68 2.07 5.60 1.68
C MET A 68 1.02 5.82 2.76
N GLU A 69 0.24 6.89 2.67
CA GLU A 69 -0.87 7.19 3.59
C GLU A 69 -1.92 6.07 3.59
N ASN A 70 -2.42 5.66 2.42
CA ASN A 70 -3.41 4.58 2.31
C ASN A 70 -2.85 3.22 2.79
N LEU A 71 -1.56 2.97 2.56
CA LEU A 71 -0.90 1.74 3.00
C LEU A 71 -0.72 1.70 4.53
N LEU A 72 -0.43 2.85 5.14
CA LEU A 72 -0.28 2.98 6.58
C LEU A 72 -1.64 2.87 7.29
N GLU A 73 -2.69 3.46 6.71
CA GLU A 73 -4.07 3.33 7.18
C GLU A 73 -4.52 1.87 7.16
N TYR A 74 -4.31 1.15 6.05
CA TYR A 74 -4.62 -0.28 5.93
C TYR A 74 -3.96 -1.13 7.02
N ASN A 75 -2.65 -0.96 7.22
CA ASN A 75 -1.89 -1.76 8.18
C ASN A 75 -2.30 -1.45 9.62
N THR A 76 -2.55 -0.17 9.94
CA THR A 76 -3.02 0.25 11.27
C THR A 76 -4.35 -0.42 11.58
N GLN A 77 -5.28 -0.37 10.63
CA GLN A 77 -6.60 -0.95 10.80
C GLN A 77 -6.56 -2.48 10.93
N ALA A 78 -5.71 -3.16 10.16
CA ALA A 78 -5.52 -4.60 10.29
C ALA A 78 -4.94 -5.02 11.66
N ILE A 79 -4.12 -4.16 12.28
CA ILE A 79 -3.61 -4.39 13.64
C ILE A 79 -4.72 -4.20 14.66
N GLU A 80 -5.53 -3.14 14.53
CA GLU A 80 -6.67 -2.88 15.41
C GLU A 80 -7.66 -4.06 15.40
N ASP A 81 -8.00 -4.57 14.22
CA ASP A 81 -8.90 -5.73 14.09
C ASP A 81 -8.36 -6.98 14.79
N ARG A 82 -7.04 -7.22 14.69
CA ARG A 82 -6.41 -8.34 15.41
C ARG A 82 -6.39 -8.14 16.91
N GLN A 83 -6.17 -6.91 17.38
CA GLN A 83 -6.22 -6.60 18.81
C GLN A 83 -7.63 -6.79 19.37
N LEU A 84 -8.66 -6.37 18.63
CA LEU A 84 -10.06 -6.61 18.98
C LEU A 84 -10.39 -8.10 19.06
N LEU A 85 -9.97 -8.89 18.07
CA LEU A 85 -10.17 -10.33 18.06
C LEU A 85 -9.51 -10.97 19.30
N ASN A 86 -8.24 -10.66 19.55
CA ASN A 86 -7.50 -11.22 20.68
C ASN A 86 -8.12 -10.81 22.03
N ALA A 87 -8.60 -9.56 22.14
CA ALA A 87 -9.27 -9.08 23.34
C ALA A 87 -10.59 -9.83 23.60
N ASN A 88 -11.37 -10.08 22.54
CA ASN A 88 -12.62 -10.83 22.64
C ASN A 88 -12.39 -12.29 23.02
N GLU A 89 -11.41 -12.95 22.39
CA GLU A 89 -11.03 -14.33 22.74
C GLU A 89 -10.54 -14.43 24.19
N ALA A 90 -9.66 -13.51 24.62
CA ALA A 90 -9.20 -13.46 26.00
C ALA A 90 -10.37 -13.28 26.98
N ASN A 91 -11.31 -12.39 26.67
CA ASN A 91 -12.49 -12.16 27.49
C ASN A 91 -13.37 -13.41 27.61
N GLU A 92 -13.60 -14.15 26.51
CA GLU A 92 -14.31 -15.43 26.57
C GLU A 92 -13.60 -16.45 27.47
N HIS A 93 -12.27 -16.52 27.40
CA HIS A 93 -11.47 -17.39 28.26
C HIS A 93 -11.59 -16.98 29.74
N PHE A 94 -11.57 -15.68 30.05
CA PHE A 94 -11.76 -15.18 31.40
C PHE A 94 -13.14 -15.50 31.96
N ILE A 95 -14.20 -15.32 31.16
CA ILE A 95 -15.57 -15.67 31.55
C ILE A 95 -15.68 -17.17 31.86
N LYS A 96 -15.21 -18.04 30.95
CA LYS A 96 -15.22 -19.49 31.15
C LYS A 96 -14.42 -19.90 32.39
N MET A 97 -13.31 -19.23 32.68
CA MET A 97 -12.52 -19.49 33.87
C MET A 97 -13.26 -19.04 35.15
N SER A 98 -13.86 -17.84 35.14
CA SER A 98 -14.66 -17.34 36.25
C SER A 98 -15.83 -18.27 36.57
N GLU A 99 -16.57 -18.72 35.57
CA GLU A 99 -17.69 -19.66 35.75
C GLU A 99 -17.25 -21.00 36.36
N ARG A 100 -16.05 -21.49 36.00
CA ARG A 100 -15.48 -22.71 36.58
C ARG A 100 -15.10 -22.50 38.05
N ILE A 101 -14.51 -21.35 38.37
CA ILE A 101 -14.16 -21.00 39.76
C ILE A 101 -15.43 -20.91 40.60
N THR A 102 -16.46 -20.20 40.15
CA THR A 102 -17.73 -20.08 40.88
C THR A 102 -18.36 -21.46 41.12
N LYS A 103 -18.39 -22.34 40.11
CA LYS A 103 -18.90 -23.71 40.28
C LYS A 103 -18.09 -24.53 41.29
N LEU A 104 -16.77 -24.32 41.36
CA LEU A 104 -15.90 -24.97 42.34
C LEU A 104 -16.14 -24.43 43.75
N GLU A 105 -16.35 -23.13 43.90
CA GLU A 105 -16.70 -22.51 45.18
C GLU A 105 -18.07 -22.98 45.69
N ASP A 106 -19.06 -23.13 44.80
CA ASP A 106 -20.40 -23.63 45.14
C ASP A 106 -20.44 -25.13 45.50
N SER A 107 -19.35 -25.87 45.23
CA SER A 107 -19.26 -27.32 45.49
C SER A 107 -18.38 -27.70 46.70
N ILE A 108 -17.88 -26.70 47.44
CA ILE A 108 -17.16 -26.84 48.71
C ILE A 108 -18.10 -26.49 49.87
#